data_AF-A0A9D5C2J5-F1
#
_entry.id   AF-A0A9D5C2J5-F1
#
_cell.length_a   1.000
_cell.length_b   1.000
_cell.length_c   1.000
_cell.angle_alpha   90.00
_cell.angle_beta   90.00
_cell.angle_gamma   90.00
#
_symmetry.space_group_name_H-M   'P 1'
#
loop_
_entity.id
_entity.type
_entity.pdbx_description
1 polymer ?
#
loop_
_entity_poly.entity_id
_entity_poly.type
_entity_poly.pdbx_seq_one_letter_code
_entity_poly.pdbx_strand_id
1 'polypeptide(L)'
;MRRSKANFFRIMALLSGVIGVCRWFDDVCRWRNPVTTVLVHVLFLILVWYPELILPTVFLYMFVIGVWNYRRRPRHPPHMDTKLSWAEGVHPDELDEEFDTFPTSKGHDIVRMRYDRLRSVAGRIQTVVGDMATQGERMQGVLSWRDPRATMLFVLFCLVAAMVLYITPFRVVAMVAGLYAMRHPRLRSKLPSVPSNFFKRLPSKLDSML
;
A
#
# COMPACT_ATOMS: atom_id res chain seq x y z
N MET A 1 -4.87 3.57 25.66
CA MET A 1 -5.12 3.84 24.22
C MET A 1 -3.92 4.44 23.46
N ARG A 2 -3.03 5.19 24.13
CA ARG A 2 -1.85 5.85 23.51
C ARG A 2 -0.84 4.91 22.83
N ARG A 3 -0.48 3.78 23.45
CA ARG A 3 0.50 2.82 22.87
C ARG A 3 0.04 2.19 21.56
N SER A 4 -1.23 1.85 21.41
CA SER A 4 -1.78 1.31 20.15
C SER A 4 -1.87 2.39 19.06
N LYS A 5 -2.29 3.62 19.41
CA LYS A 5 -2.25 4.77 18.49
C LYS A 5 -0.82 5.09 18.03
N ALA A 6 0.15 5.11 18.94
CA ALA A 6 1.55 5.35 18.60
C ALA A 6 2.10 4.27 17.66
N ASN A 7 1.80 2.99 17.92
CA ASN A 7 2.16 1.90 17.01
C ASN A 7 1.48 2.03 15.65
N PHE A 8 0.21 2.42 15.60
CA PHE A 8 -0.51 2.68 14.36
C PHE A 8 0.08 3.85 13.57
N PHE A 9 0.43 4.96 14.23
CA PHE A 9 1.07 6.10 13.57
C PHE A 9 2.49 5.78 13.10
N ARG A 10 3.25 4.94 13.81
CA ARG A 10 4.54 4.44 13.33
C ARG A 10 4.37 3.62 12.05
N ILE A 11 3.40 2.70 12.01
CA ILE A 11 3.07 1.93 10.80
C ILE A 11 2.62 2.87 9.68
N MET A 12 1.74 3.83 9.98
CA MET A 12 1.26 4.81 9.00
C MET A 12 2.38 5.71 8.49
N ALA A 13 3.36 6.08 9.32
CA ALA A 13 4.53 6.84 8.90
C ALA A 13 5.40 6.03 7.94
N LEU A 14 5.63 4.75 8.21
CA LEU A 14 6.31 3.84 7.27
C LEU A 14 5.53 3.68 5.96
N LEU A 15 4.22 3.47 6.06
CA LEU A 15 3.34 3.35 4.91
C LEU A 15 3.21 4.66 4.14
N SER A 16 3.35 5.83 4.78
CA SER A 16 3.23 7.13 4.11
C SER A 16 4.28 7.33 3.04
N GLY A 17 5.50 6.82 3.26
CA GLY A 17 6.55 6.79 2.24
C GLY A 17 6.16 5.92 1.04
N VAL A 18 5.69 4.70 1.31
CA VAL A 18 5.23 3.76 0.27
C VAL A 18 4.03 4.33 -0.50
N ILE A 19 3.03 4.86 0.20
CA ILE A 19 1.85 5.52 -0.39
C ILE A 19 2.29 6.72 -1.23
N GLY A 20 3.26 7.50 -0.77
CA GLY A 20 3.85 8.61 -1.52
C GLY A 20 4.47 8.14 -2.84
N VAL A 21 5.25 7.06 -2.81
CA VAL A 21 5.84 6.44 -4.02
C VAL A 21 4.75 5.91 -4.95
N CYS A 22 3.73 5.22 -4.43
CA CYS A 22 2.61 4.74 -5.22
C CYS A 22 1.85 5.89 -5.91
N ARG A 23 1.59 7.00 -5.19
CA ARG A 23 0.95 8.19 -5.77
C ARG A 23 1.83 8.86 -6.81
N TRP A 24 3.13 8.97 -6.56
CA TRP A 24 4.09 9.51 -7.53
C TRP A 24 4.13 8.67 -8.80
N PHE A 25 4.18 7.34 -8.66
CA PHE A 25 4.13 6.42 -9.80
C PHE A 25 2.81 6.55 -10.58
N ASP A 26 1.68 6.68 -9.88
CA ASP A 26 0.38 6.90 -10.50
C ASP A 26 0.31 8.25 -11.24
N ASP A 27 0.96 9.30 -10.71
CA ASP A 27 1.11 10.59 -11.39
C ASP A 27 2.01 10.50 -12.64
N VAL A 28 3.03 9.63 -12.62
CA VAL A 28 3.83 9.28 -13.80
C VAL A 28 2.97 8.53 -14.83
N CYS A 29 2.18 7.54 -14.42
CA CYS A 29 1.27 6.84 -15.33
C CYS A 29 0.16 7.75 -15.88
N ARG A 30 -0.24 8.80 -15.16
CA ARG A 30 -1.19 9.82 -15.63
C ARG A 30 -0.56 10.90 -16.50
N TRP A 31 0.76 10.87 -16.73
CA TRP A 31 1.47 11.88 -17.53
C TRP A 31 1.27 13.31 -17.00
N ARG A 32 1.19 13.47 -15.66
CA ARG A 32 0.96 14.78 -15.04
C ARG A 32 2.06 15.79 -15.37
N ASN A 33 3.31 15.31 -15.40
CA ASN A 33 4.50 16.07 -15.80
C ASN A 33 5.18 15.31 -16.95
N PRO A 34 4.96 15.67 -18.23
CA PRO A 34 5.41 14.86 -19.36
C PRO A 34 6.93 14.67 -19.36
N VAL A 35 7.70 15.68 -18.97
CA VAL A 35 9.16 15.60 -18.87
C VAL A 35 9.62 14.51 -17.88
N THR A 36 9.06 14.47 -16.68
CA THR A 36 9.43 13.45 -15.69
C THR A 36 9.00 12.07 -16.14
N THR A 37 7.86 11.96 -16.82
CA THR A 37 7.41 10.68 -17.35
C THR A 37 8.31 10.17 -18.46
N VAL A 38 8.71 11.02 -19.42
CA VAL A 38 9.65 10.65 -20.48
C VAL A 38 10.99 10.22 -19.88
N LEU A 39 11.49 10.94 -18.86
CA LEU A 39 12.72 10.55 -18.16
C LEU A 39 12.60 9.16 -17.52
N VAL A 40 11.48 8.87 -16.85
CA VAL A 40 11.23 7.54 -16.26
C VAL A 40 11.15 6.46 -17.33
N HIS A 41 10.53 6.72 -18.48
CA HIS A 41 10.49 5.78 -19.60
C HIS A 41 11.89 5.51 -20.16
N VAL A 42 12.70 6.55 -20.37
CA VAL A 42 14.08 6.41 -20.86
C VAL A 42 14.92 5.62 -19.86
N LEU A 43 14.86 5.96 -18.57
CA LEU A 43 15.56 5.23 -17.50
C LEU A 43 15.13 3.75 -17.46
N PHE A 44 13.82 3.50 -17.58
CA PHE A 44 13.27 2.15 -17.63
C PHE A 44 13.81 1.35 -18.82
N LEU A 45 13.85 1.93 -20.02
CA LEU A 45 14.40 1.28 -21.21
C LEU A 45 15.88 0.94 -21.05
N ILE A 46 16.68 1.87 -20.50
CA ILE A 46 18.11 1.63 -20.22
C ILE A 46 18.28 0.46 -19.25
N LEU A 47 17.50 0.42 -18.16
CA LEU A 47 17.56 -0.66 -17.16
C LEU A 47 17.14 -2.03 -17.72
N VAL A 48 16.16 -2.06 -18.63
CA VAL A 48 15.73 -3.29 -19.30
C VAL A 48 16.78 -3.81 -20.28
N TRP A 49 17.47 -2.91 -20.99
CA TRP A 49 18.58 -3.28 -21.89
C TRP A 49 19.82 -3.74 -21.13
N TYR A 50 20.13 -3.09 -20.00
CA TYR A 50 21.28 -3.39 -19.17
C TYR A 50 20.86 -3.73 -17.73
N PRO A 51 20.42 -4.98 -17.45
CA PRO A 51 19.99 -5.38 -16.12
C PRO A 51 21.10 -5.30 -15.07
N GLU A 52 22.37 -5.39 -15.48
CA GLU A 52 23.53 -5.19 -14.61
C GLU A 52 23.56 -3.78 -13.97
N LEU A 53 22.89 -2.79 -14.58
CA LEU A 53 22.80 -1.43 -14.05
C LEU A 53 21.73 -1.27 -12.95
N ILE A 54 20.90 -2.28 -12.70
CA ILE A 54 19.86 -2.23 -11.66
C ILE A 54 20.49 -2.03 -10.28
N LEU A 55 21.48 -2.85 -9.92
CA LEU A 55 22.15 -2.74 -8.61
C LEU A 55 22.85 -1.39 -8.43
N PRO A 56 23.71 -0.93 -9.35
CA PRO A 56 24.35 0.39 -9.26
C PRO A 56 23.35 1.54 -9.14
N THR A 57 22.27 1.55 -9.93
CA THR A 57 21.28 2.63 -9.88
C THR A 57 20.54 2.66 -8.54
N VAL A 58 20.16 1.51 -7.98
CA VAL A 58 19.56 1.43 -6.64
C VAL A 58 20.50 1.97 -5.57
N PHE A 59 21.78 1.59 -5.59
CA PHE A 59 22.76 2.11 -4.64
C PHE A 59 22.97 3.63 -4.80
N LEU A 60 23.02 4.15 -6.02
CA LEU A 60 23.10 5.59 -6.27
C LEU A 60 21.86 6.33 -5.76
N TYR A 61 20.66 5.79 -5.97
CA TYR A 61 19.43 6.38 -5.42
C TYR A 61 19.45 6.40 -3.89
N MET A 62 19.83 5.28 -3.25
CA MET A 62 19.97 5.20 -1.79
C MET A 62 21.01 6.19 -1.27
N PHE A 63 22.13 6.34 -1.96
CA PHE A 63 23.17 7.31 -1.64
C PHE A 63 22.67 8.75 -1.72
N VAL A 64 22.04 9.13 -2.84
CA VAL A 64 21.48 10.48 -3.03
C VAL A 64 20.41 10.78 -2.00
N ILE A 65 19.50 9.83 -1.73
CA ILE A 65 18.48 9.95 -0.69
C ILE A 65 19.15 10.11 0.69
N GLY A 66 20.18 9.32 0.99
CA GLY A 66 20.95 9.43 2.23
C GLY A 66 21.62 10.80 2.42
N VAL A 67 22.30 11.30 1.39
CA VAL A 67 22.93 12.64 1.38
C VAL A 67 21.88 13.75 1.49
N TRP A 68 20.75 13.60 0.79
CA TRP A 68 19.65 14.55 0.87
C TRP A 68 19.02 14.58 2.26
N ASN A 69 18.83 13.40 2.87
CA ASN A 69 18.35 13.27 4.24
C ASN A 69 19.36 13.80 5.26
N TYR A 70 20.67 13.68 4.99
CA TYR A 70 21.71 14.26 5.83
C TYR A 70 21.59 15.79 5.94
N ARG A 71 21.21 16.48 4.85
CA ARG A 71 20.93 17.92 4.90
C ARG A 71 19.72 18.26 5.78
N ARG A 72 18.77 17.34 5.90
CA ARG A 72 17.55 17.47 6.72
C ARG A 72 17.73 16.88 8.13
N ARG A 73 18.96 16.53 8.52
CA ARG A 73 19.27 15.94 9.82
C ARG A 73 18.81 16.89 10.96
N PRO A 74 18.09 16.38 11.97
CA PRO A 74 17.80 17.14 13.18
C PRO A 74 19.12 17.57 13.83
N ARG A 75 19.29 18.88 14.06
CA ARG A 75 20.52 19.46 14.63
C ARG A 75 20.56 19.44 16.17
N HIS A 76 19.49 19.02 16.83
CA HIS A 76 19.37 19.00 18.29
C HIS A 76 19.31 17.57 18.83
N PRO A 77 19.81 17.32 20.06
CA PRO A 77 19.81 15.99 20.67
C PRO A 77 18.37 15.44 20.80
N PRO A 78 18.19 14.11 20.87
CA PRO A 78 16.88 13.49 20.93
C PRO A 78 16.31 13.65 22.35
N HIS A 79 15.93 14.87 22.73
CA HIS A 79 14.92 15.03 23.74
C HIS A 79 13.62 14.49 23.14
N MET A 80 13.09 13.45 23.79
CA MET A 80 11.88 12.70 23.46
C MET A 80 11.02 13.38 22.38
N ASP A 81 11.08 12.86 21.14
CA ASP A 81 10.33 13.43 20.02
C ASP A 81 8.84 13.49 20.35
N THR A 82 8.34 14.67 20.72
CA THR A 82 6.93 14.88 21.09
C THR A 82 6.00 14.62 19.91
N LYS A 83 6.51 14.77 18.67
CA LYS A 83 5.82 14.36 17.43
C LYS A 83 5.76 12.85 17.22
N LEU A 84 6.77 12.10 17.64
CA LEU A 84 6.79 10.64 17.53
C LEU A 84 5.98 9.98 18.66
N SER A 85 5.87 10.65 19.80
CA SER A 85 5.08 10.23 20.97
C SER A 85 3.66 10.83 21.02
N TRP A 86 3.30 11.68 20.06
CA TRP A 86 2.00 12.38 20.00
C TRP A 86 1.70 13.27 21.21
N ALA A 87 2.72 13.68 22.00
CA ALA A 87 2.55 14.42 23.24
C ALA A 87 1.91 15.81 23.05
N GLU A 88 2.05 16.43 21.87
CA GLU A 88 1.55 17.79 21.60
C GLU A 88 0.05 17.85 21.25
N GLY A 89 -0.59 16.70 20.94
CA GLY A 89 -1.98 16.64 20.47
C GLY A 89 -2.91 15.84 21.39
N VAL A 90 -2.48 15.57 22.62
CA VAL A 90 -3.23 14.75 23.58
C VAL A 90 -4.33 15.60 24.21
N HIS A 91 -5.59 15.26 23.92
CA HIS A 91 -6.74 15.78 24.69
C HIS A 91 -6.50 15.47 26.18
N PRO A 92 -6.73 16.38 27.14
CA PRO A 92 -6.42 16.16 28.56
C PRO A 92 -6.96 14.84 29.12
N ASP A 93 -8.09 14.36 28.59
CA ASP A 93 -8.70 13.05 28.89
C ASP A 93 -7.83 11.83 28.56
N GLU A 94 -6.92 11.89 27.59
CA GLU A 94 -6.08 10.75 27.17
C GLU A 94 -4.81 10.60 28.03
N LEU A 95 -4.35 11.69 28.67
CA LEU A 95 -3.32 11.63 29.70
C LEU A 95 -3.91 11.06 31.01
N ASP A 96 -5.13 11.48 31.33
CA ASP A 96 -5.89 11.04 32.50
C ASP A 96 -6.35 9.57 32.42
N GLU A 97 -6.34 8.94 31.23
CA GLU A 97 -6.47 7.47 31.07
C GLU A 97 -5.21 6.71 31.52
N GLU A 98 -4.02 7.33 31.44
CA GLU A 98 -2.74 6.65 31.71
C GLU A 98 -2.37 6.70 33.19
N PHE A 99 -2.90 7.69 33.92
CA PHE A 99 -2.74 7.84 35.37
C PHE A 99 -3.89 7.24 36.20
N ASP A 100 -4.90 6.67 35.56
CA ASP A 100 -6.02 6.02 36.27
C ASP A 100 -5.63 4.60 36.71
N THR A 101 -5.80 4.33 38.00
CA THR A 101 -5.52 3.01 38.59
C THR A 101 -6.64 2.05 38.21
N PHE A 102 -6.35 0.74 38.16
CA PHE A 102 -7.40 -0.27 38.09
C PHE A 102 -7.86 -0.63 39.51
N PRO A 103 -9.15 -0.48 39.88
CA PRO A 103 -10.30 -0.04 39.08
C PRO A 103 -10.45 1.49 38.93
N THR A 104 -11.09 1.92 37.83
CA THR A 104 -11.19 3.34 37.40
C THR A 104 -11.81 4.26 38.45
N SER A 105 -11.18 5.42 38.66
CA SER A 105 -11.65 6.49 39.55
C SER A 105 -12.59 7.49 38.88
N LYS A 106 -12.85 7.34 37.57
CA LYS A 106 -13.54 8.34 36.74
C LYS A 106 -15.04 8.06 36.62
N GLY A 107 -15.82 9.14 36.52
CA GLY A 107 -17.28 9.08 36.38
C GLY A 107 -17.74 8.31 35.12
N HIS A 108 -18.91 7.69 35.21
CA HIS A 108 -19.45 6.78 34.18
C HIS A 108 -19.53 7.41 32.77
N ASP A 109 -19.81 8.71 32.68
CA ASP A 109 -19.95 9.41 31.39
C ASP A 109 -18.62 9.54 30.63
N ILE A 110 -17.51 9.73 31.34
CA ILE A 110 -16.17 9.82 30.75
C ILE A 110 -15.73 8.45 30.23
N VAL A 111 -16.03 7.37 30.97
CA VAL A 111 -15.76 5.99 30.55
C VAL A 111 -16.56 5.64 29.30
N ARG A 112 -17.83 6.07 29.22
CA ARG A 112 -18.69 5.85 28.05
C ARG A 112 -18.16 6.56 26.80
N MET A 113 -17.75 7.82 26.92
CA MET A 113 -17.15 8.58 25.81
C MET A 113 -15.84 7.95 25.30
N ARG A 114 -14.97 7.49 26.21
CA ARG A 114 -13.73 6.77 25.86
C ARG A 114 -14.02 5.45 25.14
N TYR A 115 -15.03 4.71 25.59
CA TYR A 115 -15.48 3.47 24.95
C TYR A 115 -16.05 3.70 23.55
N ASP A 116 -16.92 4.69 23.37
CA ASP A 116 -17.52 5.00 22.07
C ASP A 116 -16.47 5.46 21.05
N ARG A 117 -15.47 6.25 21.50
CA ARG A 117 -14.31 6.60 20.69
C ARG A 117 -13.53 5.36 20.24
N LEU A 118 -13.24 4.44 21.17
CA LEU A 118 -12.56 3.18 20.84
C LEU A 118 -13.38 2.34 19.85
N ARG A 119 -14.70 2.24 20.06
CA ARG A 119 -15.62 1.50 19.19
C ARG A 119 -15.66 2.08 17.77
N SER A 120 -15.63 3.40 17.63
CA SER A 120 -15.59 4.05 16.31
C SER A 120 -14.28 3.75 15.54
N VAL A 121 -13.14 3.73 16.22
CA VAL A 121 -11.84 3.40 15.63
C VAL A 121 -11.77 1.91 15.31
N ALA A 122 -12.22 1.05 16.22
CA ALA A 122 -12.30 -0.39 16.01
C ALA A 122 -13.20 -0.73 14.81
N GLY A 123 -14.34 -0.05 14.66
CA GLY A 123 -15.22 -0.20 13.50
C GLY A 123 -14.53 0.12 12.17
N ARG A 124 -13.78 1.23 12.10
CA ARG A 124 -13.00 1.58 10.89
C ARG A 124 -11.88 0.58 10.58
N ILE A 125 -11.21 0.07 11.61
CA ILE A 125 -10.19 -0.96 11.43
C ILE A 125 -10.84 -2.25 10.94
N GLN A 126 -11.98 -2.64 11.52
CA GLN A 126 -12.72 -3.84 11.14
C GLN A 126 -13.21 -3.77 9.69
N THR A 127 -13.68 -2.61 9.21
CA THR A 127 -14.06 -2.45 7.79
C THR A 127 -12.86 -2.64 6.87
N VAL A 128 -11.70 -2.04 7.20
CA VAL A 128 -10.48 -2.18 6.37
C VAL A 128 -9.95 -3.61 6.37
N VAL A 129 -9.91 -4.25 7.54
CA VAL A 129 -9.48 -5.65 7.67
C VAL A 129 -10.46 -6.58 6.96
N GLY A 130 -11.77 -6.33 7.04
CA GLY A 130 -12.80 -7.06 6.31
C GLY A 130 -12.64 -6.95 4.80
N ASP A 131 -12.37 -5.74 4.28
CA ASP A 131 -12.09 -5.52 2.85
C ASP A 131 -10.83 -6.28 2.40
N MET A 132 -9.77 -6.28 3.22
CA MET A 132 -8.54 -7.04 2.95
C MET A 132 -8.79 -8.55 2.97
N ALA A 133 -9.52 -9.06 3.95
CA ALA A 133 -9.89 -10.47 4.04
C ALA A 133 -10.71 -10.91 2.82
N THR A 134 -11.69 -10.09 2.41
CA THR A 134 -12.52 -10.32 1.22
C THR A 134 -11.69 -10.40 -0.06
N GLN A 135 -10.72 -9.49 -0.23
CA GLN A 135 -9.80 -9.55 -1.37
C GLN A 135 -8.92 -10.81 -1.33
N GLY A 136 -8.40 -11.18 -0.16
CA GLY A 136 -7.61 -12.39 0.03
C GLY A 136 -8.41 -13.66 -0.27
N GLU A 137 -9.65 -13.74 0.20
CA GLU A 137 -10.55 -14.86 -0.07
C GLU A 137 -10.89 -14.98 -1.55
N ARG A 138 -11.09 -13.88 -2.26
CA ARG A 138 -11.31 -13.91 -3.72
C ARG A 138 -10.07 -14.40 -4.46
N MET A 139 -8.87 -14.01 -4.01
CA MET A 139 -7.61 -14.47 -4.60
C MET A 139 -7.37 -15.96 -4.33
N GLN A 140 -7.65 -16.43 -3.11
CA GLN A 140 -7.65 -17.86 -2.79
C GLN A 140 -8.76 -18.60 -3.56
N GLY A 141 -9.89 -17.94 -3.75
CA GLY A 141 -11.07 -18.42 -4.47
C GLY A 141 -10.77 -18.79 -5.92
N VAL A 142 -9.88 -18.06 -6.59
CA VAL A 142 -9.45 -18.35 -7.97
C VAL A 142 -8.65 -19.66 -8.06
N LEU A 143 -7.84 -19.97 -7.05
CA LEU A 143 -7.06 -21.21 -6.97
C LEU A 143 -7.88 -22.37 -6.38
N SER A 144 -8.89 -22.07 -5.58
CA SER A 144 -9.85 -23.07 -5.14
C SER A 144 -10.76 -23.41 -6.32
N TRP A 145 -10.95 -24.68 -6.64
CA TRP A 145 -11.85 -25.14 -7.70
C TRP A 145 -13.36 -24.88 -7.41
N ARG A 146 -13.67 -23.87 -6.57
CA ARG A 146 -15.01 -23.48 -6.16
C ARG A 146 -15.83 -22.94 -7.33
N ASP A 147 -15.17 -22.20 -8.24
CA ASP A 147 -15.73 -21.79 -9.53
C ASP A 147 -14.91 -22.45 -10.66
N PRO A 148 -15.29 -23.65 -11.15
CA PRO A 148 -14.49 -24.42 -12.10
C PRO A 148 -14.19 -23.66 -13.42
N ARG A 149 -15.09 -22.75 -13.83
CA ARG A 149 -14.87 -21.88 -14.99
C ARG A 149 -13.81 -20.81 -14.73
N ALA A 150 -13.81 -20.20 -13.54
CA ALA A 150 -12.86 -19.15 -13.18
C ALA A 150 -11.45 -19.71 -12.99
N THR A 151 -11.35 -20.82 -12.25
CA THR A 151 -10.09 -21.53 -12.02
C THR A 151 -9.51 -22.05 -13.34
N MET A 152 -10.31 -22.60 -14.25
CA MET A 152 -9.82 -23.07 -15.55
C MET A 152 -9.26 -21.93 -16.42
N LEU A 153 -9.96 -20.79 -16.50
CA LEU A 153 -9.45 -19.60 -17.20
C LEU A 153 -8.13 -19.10 -16.59
N PHE A 154 -8.03 -19.10 -15.25
CA PHE A 154 -6.82 -18.68 -14.56
C PHE A 154 -5.65 -19.65 -14.77
N VAL A 155 -5.87 -20.96 -14.67
CA VAL A 155 -4.84 -21.99 -14.91
C VAL A 155 -4.37 -21.96 -16.36
N LEU A 156 -5.28 -21.82 -17.32
CA LEU A 156 -4.94 -21.67 -18.74
C LEU A 156 -4.11 -20.38 -18.96
N PHE A 157 -4.53 -19.26 -18.36
CA PHE A 157 -3.76 -18.02 -18.40
C PHE A 157 -2.35 -18.20 -17.81
N CYS A 158 -2.21 -18.88 -16.67
CA CYS A 158 -0.91 -19.19 -16.07
C CYS A 158 -0.05 -20.07 -16.99
N LEU A 159 -0.62 -21.08 -17.64
CA LEU A 159 0.08 -21.96 -18.58
C LEU A 159 0.57 -21.19 -19.81
N VAL A 160 -0.27 -20.33 -20.39
CA VAL A 160 0.12 -19.45 -21.50
C VAL A 160 1.19 -18.45 -21.06
N ALA A 161 1.03 -17.83 -19.89
CA ALA A 161 2.02 -16.89 -19.35
C ALA A 161 3.37 -17.58 -19.10
N ALA A 162 3.38 -18.81 -18.57
CA ALA A 162 4.59 -19.59 -18.38
C ALA A 162 5.28 -19.93 -19.71
N MET A 163 4.52 -20.36 -20.73
CA MET A 163 5.05 -20.60 -22.07
C MET A 163 5.66 -19.33 -22.68
N VAL A 164 4.97 -18.19 -22.57
CA VAL A 164 5.47 -16.90 -23.06
C VAL A 164 6.75 -16.50 -22.33
N LEU A 165 6.80 -16.61 -21.00
CA LEU A 165 8.00 -16.30 -20.20
C LEU A 165 9.16 -17.26 -20.46
N TYR A 166 8.89 -18.50 -20.85
CA TYR A 166 9.90 -19.49 -21.19
C TYR A 166 10.52 -19.21 -22.58
N ILE A 167 9.69 -18.90 -23.58
CA ILE A 167 10.12 -18.68 -24.96
C ILE A 167 10.72 -17.28 -25.16
N THR A 168 10.17 -16.28 -24.46
CA THR A 168 10.52 -14.88 -24.67
C THR A 168 11.56 -14.44 -23.63
N PRO A 169 12.68 -13.79 -24.02
CA PRO A 169 13.63 -13.29 -23.05
C PRO A 169 12.95 -12.29 -22.10
N PHE A 170 13.24 -12.40 -20.80
CA PHE A 170 12.66 -11.56 -19.75
C PHE A 170 12.68 -10.07 -20.08
N ARG A 171 13.70 -9.60 -20.80
CA ARG A 171 13.85 -8.21 -21.27
C ARG A 171 12.66 -7.74 -22.11
N VAL A 172 12.20 -8.55 -23.06
CA VAL A 172 11.09 -8.19 -23.94
C VAL A 172 9.78 -8.15 -23.14
N VAL A 173 9.57 -9.11 -22.24
CA VAL A 173 8.38 -9.15 -21.39
C VAL A 173 8.34 -7.94 -20.45
N ALA A 174 9.47 -7.62 -19.82
CA ALA A 174 9.60 -6.43 -18.98
C ALA A 174 9.34 -5.15 -19.80
N MET A 175 9.93 -5.02 -20.98
CA MET A 175 9.73 -3.86 -21.86
C MET A 175 8.25 -3.66 -22.21
N VAL A 176 7.58 -4.71 -22.71
CA VAL A 176 6.17 -4.65 -23.10
C VAL A 176 5.29 -4.34 -21.88
N ALA A 177 5.52 -5.02 -20.75
CA ALA A 177 4.75 -4.80 -19.53
C ALA A 177 4.92 -3.37 -18.98
N GLY A 178 6.15 -2.85 -18.94
CA GLY A 178 6.43 -1.51 -18.44
C GLY A 178 5.88 -0.41 -19.35
N LEU A 179 6.04 -0.55 -20.67
CA LEU A 179 5.46 0.39 -21.64
C LEU A 179 3.92 0.35 -21.62
N TYR A 180 3.33 -0.83 -21.41
CA TYR A 180 1.88 -0.95 -21.25
C TYR A 180 1.39 -0.30 -19.95
N ALA A 181 2.10 -0.50 -18.84
CA ALA A 181 1.75 0.09 -17.54
C ALA A 181 1.85 1.62 -17.54
N MET A 182 2.89 2.18 -18.17
CA MET A 182 3.15 3.63 -18.25
C MET A 182 2.57 4.28 -19.52
N ARG A 183 1.76 3.54 -20.30
CA ARG A 183 1.14 3.97 -21.55
C ARG A 183 0.43 5.31 -21.42
N HIS A 184 0.58 6.14 -22.46
CA HIS A 184 -0.03 7.47 -22.51
C HIS A 184 -1.55 7.44 -22.22
N PRO A 185 -2.07 8.33 -21.35
CA PRO A 185 -3.46 8.29 -20.87
C PRO A 185 -4.51 8.43 -21.97
N ARG A 186 -4.19 9.07 -23.10
CA ARG A 186 -5.09 9.12 -24.28
C ARG A 186 -5.43 7.74 -24.86
N LEU A 187 -4.60 6.75 -24.58
CA LEU A 187 -4.78 5.38 -25.06
C LEU A 187 -5.37 4.46 -23.99
N ARG A 188 -5.70 4.99 -22.80
CA ARG A 188 -6.32 4.26 -21.70
C ARG A 188 -7.83 4.47 -21.76
N SER A 189 -8.60 3.42 -22.03
CA SER A 189 -10.05 3.49 -21.92
C SER A 189 -10.46 3.66 -20.45
N LYS A 190 -11.49 4.47 -20.17
CA LYS A 190 -12.03 4.71 -18.82
C LYS A 190 -12.80 3.51 -18.25
N LEU A 191 -12.85 2.39 -18.97
CA LEU A 191 -13.57 1.19 -18.55
C LEU A 191 -12.71 0.41 -17.54
N PRO A 192 -13.31 -0.14 -16.46
CA PRO A 192 -12.58 -0.99 -15.53
C PRO A 192 -11.96 -2.16 -16.31
N SER A 193 -10.70 -2.47 -16.00
CA SER A 193 -10.01 -3.57 -16.69
C SER A 193 -10.81 -4.86 -16.54
N VAL A 194 -10.95 -5.62 -17.64
CA VAL A 194 -11.65 -6.92 -17.69
C VAL A 194 -11.31 -7.83 -16.49
N PRO A 195 -10.03 -7.99 -16.08
CA PRO A 195 -9.71 -8.76 -14.88
C PRO A 195 -10.25 -8.12 -13.59
N SER A 196 -10.22 -6.79 -13.42
CA SER A 196 -10.78 -6.13 -12.24
C SER A 196 -12.30 -6.31 -12.12
N ASN A 197 -13.02 -6.29 -13.24
CA ASN A 197 -14.47 -6.56 -13.27
C ASN A 197 -14.76 -8.03 -12.93
N PHE A 198 -13.94 -8.95 -13.43
CA PHE A 198 -14.01 -10.37 -13.09
C PHE A 198 -13.75 -10.63 -11.59
N PHE A 199 -12.68 -10.06 -11.02
CA PHE A 199 -12.37 -10.15 -9.58
C PHE A 199 -13.45 -9.55 -8.69
N LYS A 200 -14.16 -8.49 -9.14
CA LYS A 200 -15.30 -7.94 -8.38
C LYS A 200 -16.52 -8.86 -8.38
N ARG A 201 -16.66 -9.72 -9.39
CA ARG A 201 -17.80 -10.64 -9.55
C ARG A 201 -17.57 -12.01 -8.91
N LEU A 202 -16.35 -12.32 -8.48
CA LEU A 202 -16.05 -13.56 -7.76
C LEU A 202 -16.71 -13.54 -6.37
N PRO A 203 -17.44 -14.60 -5.99
CA PRO A 203 -18.12 -14.69 -4.70
C PRO A 203 -17.11 -14.63 -3.54
N SER A 204 -17.41 -13.83 -2.52
CA SER A 204 -16.63 -13.71 -1.28
C SER A 204 -17.30 -14.50 -0.15
N LYS A 205 -16.55 -15.03 0.83
CA LYS A 205 -17.18 -15.81 1.92
C LYS A 205 -17.97 -14.94 2.89
N LEU A 206 -17.87 -13.61 2.78
CA LEU A 206 -18.81 -12.68 3.42
C LEU A 206 -20.28 -12.99 3.07
N ASP A 207 -20.57 -13.46 1.85
CA ASP A 207 -21.94 -13.82 1.45
C ASP A 207 -22.40 -15.15 2.11
N SER A 208 -21.49 -15.88 2.76
CA SER A 208 -21.77 -17.11 3.52
C SER A 208 -21.70 -16.91 5.04
N MET A 209 -21.33 -15.72 5.52
CA MET A 209 -21.42 -15.37 6.93
C MET A 209 -22.78 -14.68 7.17
N LEU A 210 -23.74 -15.48 7.63
CA LEU A 210 -24.92 -15.02 8.36
C LEU A 210 -24.53 -14.57 9.77
#